data_AF-A0A7C5JUC3-F1
#
_entry.id   AF-A0A7C5JUC3-F1
#
_cell.length_a   1.000
_cell.length_b   1.000
_cell.length_c   1.000
_cell.angle_alpha   90.00
_cell.angle_beta   90.00
_cell.angle_gamma   90.00
#
_symmetry.space_group_name_H-M   'P 1'
#
loop_
_entity.id
_entity.type
_entity.pdbx_description
1 polymer ?
#
loop_
_entity_poly.entity_id
_entity_poly.type
_entity_poly.pdbx_seq_one_letter_code
_entity_poly.pdbx_strand_id
1 'polypeptide(L)'
;MATTALRREIEYVSPTRQRVMGILFLLIGAAIWFFFGRTVEPGLTTTFNLVPGAFEPRLPDWRLPTVATLNVLALFCAFSGGAQLVRGFGRRTNLLLGLVSGLFIFGFLTWAAAGKSMNLAGLLNTTLNKSVPITLGALSGVLCERAGVVNIAIEGMMLASAMVASLVGSLAGNLWVGLGAAILTGALLGLIHAVLSIKYLTDQIISGTVINIFAGGITAFVSSKFLQRVQELNDPGIFKPVPIPGLVKIPLLGPILFNNNLFIYAMFLLLTLLHLGLFYTRWGLRHRSVGEHPKAADTLGINVFRTRYIAVVLG
;
A
#
# COMPACT_ATOMS: atom_id res chain seq x y z
N MET A 1 33.81 39.43 14.66
CA MET A 1 33.58 39.31 13.21
C MET A 1 34.14 37.96 12.77
N ALA A 2 33.29 36.93 12.69
CA ALA A 2 33.69 35.59 12.22
C ALA A 2 32.82 35.25 11.02
N THR A 3 33.46 35.09 9.89
CA THR A 3 32.92 34.92 8.54
C THR A 3 32.08 33.65 8.40
N THR A 4 30.81 33.85 8.04
CA THR A 4 29.86 32.82 7.60
C THR A 4 30.31 32.26 6.24
N ALA A 5 31.17 31.23 6.26
CA ALA A 5 31.48 30.47 5.07
C ALA A 5 30.28 29.57 4.72
N LEU A 6 29.47 30.00 3.75
CA LEU A 6 28.45 29.18 3.10
C LEU A 6 29.14 27.96 2.44
N ARG A 7 29.20 26.85 3.17
CA ARG A 7 29.54 25.53 2.62
C ARG A 7 28.42 25.13 1.66
N ARG A 8 28.58 25.46 0.38
CA ARG A 8 27.74 24.89 -0.68
C ARG A 8 28.19 23.43 -0.82
N GLU A 9 27.45 22.50 -0.22
CA GLU A 9 27.66 21.07 -0.47
C GLU A 9 27.47 20.82 -1.97
N ILE A 10 28.56 20.66 -2.70
CA ILE A 10 28.54 20.18 -4.08
C ILE A 10 28.23 18.69 -3.99
N GLU A 11 26.95 18.37 -3.97
CA GLU A 11 26.46 17.00 -3.91
C GLU A 11 26.81 16.31 -5.24
N TYR A 12 27.86 15.50 -5.22
CA TYR A 12 28.37 14.78 -6.37
C TYR A 12 27.37 13.67 -6.74
N VAL A 13 26.43 13.98 -7.64
CA VAL A 13 25.52 12.96 -8.18
C VAL A 13 26.37 11.97 -8.95
N SER A 14 26.31 10.68 -8.59
CA SER A 14 27.14 9.69 -9.26
C SER A 14 26.83 9.65 -10.76
N PRO A 15 27.85 9.74 -11.65
CA PRO A 15 27.65 9.74 -13.10
C PRO A 15 26.87 8.51 -13.57
N THR A 16 27.06 7.37 -12.90
CA THR A 16 26.34 6.12 -13.15
C THR A 16 24.84 6.26 -12.93
N ARG A 17 24.41 6.86 -11.81
CA ARG A 17 22.99 7.03 -11.51
C ARG A 17 22.31 7.95 -12.52
N GLN A 18 22.99 9.02 -12.94
CA GLN A 18 22.48 9.90 -13.98
C GLN A 18 22.25 9.14 -15.29
N ARG A 19 23.24 8.36 -15.74
CA ARG A 19 23.16 7.56 -16.98
C ARG A 19 22.07 6.50 -16.91
N VAL A 20 22.00 5.73 -15.83
CA VAL A 20 20.99 4.68 -15.64
C VAL A 20 19.57 5.26 -15.68
N MET A 21 19.33 6.38 -14.98
CA MET A 21 18.00 7.00 -14.97
C MET A 21 17.64 7.60 -16.34
N GLY A 22 18.61 8.18 -17.05
CA GLY A 22 18.37 8.69 -18.41
C GLY A 22 18.01 7.57 -19.39
N ILE A 23 18.74 6.45 -19.36
CA ILE A 23 18.43 5.25 -20.15
C ILE A 23 17.05 4.71 -19.79
N LEU A 24 16.72 4.62 -18.51
CA LEU A 24 15.41 4.15 -18.06
C LEU A 24 14.26 5.00 -18.65
N PHE A 25 14.37 6.33 -18.61
CA PHE A 25 13.34 7.22 -19.16
C PHE A 25 13.20 7.07 -20.69
N LEU A 26 14.32 6.89 -21.40
CA LEU A 26 14.31 6.59 -22.83
C LEU A 26 13.61 5.25 -23.12
N LEU A 27 13.91 4.21 -22.35
CA LEU A 27 13.28 2.90 -22.48
C LEU A 27 11.77 2.97 -22.20
N ILE A 28 11.34 3.74 -21.20
CA ILE A 28 9.93 3.98 -20.92
C ILE A 28 9.25 4.69 -22.10
N GLY A 29 9.86 5.75 -22.64
CA GLY A 29 9.32 6.44 -23.83
C GLY A 29 9.23 5.53 -25.05
N ALA A 30 10.28 4.75 -25.31
CA ALA A 30 10.30 3.76 -26.38
C ALA A 30 9.24 2.67 -26.19
N ALA A 31 9.04 2.19 -24.96
CA ALA A 31 8.02 1.21 -24.63
C ALA A 31 6.59 1.75 -24.88
N ILE A 32 6.29 2.99 -24.47
CA ILE A 32 4.99 3.62 -24.74
C ILE A 32 4.74 3.65 -26.24
N TRP A 33 5.72 4.11 -27.03
CA TRP A 33 5.52 4.19 -28.47
C TRP A 33 5.41 2.81 -29.14
N PHE A 34 6.29 1.88 -28.77
CA PHE A 34 6.39 0.57 -29.42
C PHE A 34 5.22 -0.36 -29.07
N PHE A 35 4.88 -0.49 -27.78
CA PHE A 35 3.82 -1.39 -27.32
C PHE A 35 2.43 -0.75 -27.40
N PHE A 36 2.31 0.55 -27.14
CA PHE A 36 1.01 1.21 -27.05
C PHE A 36 0.68 2.02 -28.31
N GLY A 37 1.58 2.90 -28.73
CA GLY A 37 1.33 3.83 -29.85
C GLY A 37 1.10 3.13 -31.18
N ARG A 38 1.91 2.11 -31.51
CA ARG A 38 1.84 1.38 -32.78
C ARG A 38 0.68 0.40 -32.91
N THR A 39 0.05 0.01 -31.80
CA THR A 39 -0.96 -1.05 -31.78
C THR A 39 -2.40 -0.52 -31.88
N VAL A 40 -2.57 0.80 -31.93
CA VAL A 40 -3.88 1.46 -31.91
C VAL A 40 -4.20 2.09 -33.26
N GLU A 41 -5.43 1.92 -33.74
CA GLU A 41 -5.90 2.53 -34.98
C GLU A 41 -5.98 4.07 -34.89
N PRO A 42 -5.57 4.79 -35.96
CA PRO A 42 -5.71 6.25 -36.03
C PRO A 42 -7.18 6.69 -35.91
N GLY A 43 -7.44 7.77 -35.15
CA GLY A 43 -8.77 8.37 -35.02
C GLY A 43 -9.59 7.91 -33.81
N LEU A 44 -9.13 6.89 -33.08
CA LEU A 44 -9.79 6.47 -31.83
C LEU A 44 -9.66 7.55 -30.74
N THR A 45 -10.76 7.74 -30.01
CA THR A 45 -10.81 8.61 -28.83
C THR A 45 -11.01 7.77 -27.58
N THR A 46 -10.27 8.07 -26.53
CA THR A 46 -10.42 7.47 -25.21
C THR A 46 -11.15 8.44 -24.31
N THR A 47 -12.20 7.97 -23.63
CA THR A 47 -12.98 8.81 -22.70
C THR A 47 -12.74 8.36 -21.26
N PHE A 48 -12.23 9.25 -20.40
CA PHE A 48 -12.11 8.99 -18.97
C PHE A 48 -13.22 9.70 -18.19
N ASN A 49 -14.05 8.90 -17.53
CA ASN A 49 -15.12 9.40 -16.67
C ASN A 49 -14.53 9.73 -15.29
N LEU A 50 -14.69 10.98 -14.85
CA LEU A 50 -14.05 11.51 -13.64
C LEU A 50 -14.93 11.46 -12.39
N VAL A 51 -16.22 11.22 -12.55
CA VAL A 51 -17.17 11.18 -11.43
C VAL A 51 -18.05 9.94 -11.56
N PRO A 52 -18.10 9.06 -10.54
CA PRO A 52 -19.10 7.98 -10.50
C PRO A 52 -20.50 8.61 -10.50
N GLY A 53 -21.39 8.15 -11.40
CA GLY A 53 -22.59 8.86 -11.87
C GLY A 53 -23.65 9.34 -10.84
N ALA A 54 -23.44 9.15 -9.54
CA ALA A 54 -24.30 9.58 -8.45
C ALA A 54 -23.87 10.88 -7.73
N PHE A 55 -22.68 11.44 -8.02
CA PHE A 55 -22.18 12.63 -7.34
C PHE A 55 -22.29 13.89 -8.22
N GLU A 56 -22.85 14.95 -7.66
CA GLU A 56 -22.88 16.30 -8.23
C GLU A 56 -21.89 17.22 -7.47
N PRO A 57 -21.13 18.09 -8.14
CA PRO A 57 -21.19 18.40 -9.58
C PRO A 57 -20.41 17.42 -10.46
N ARG A 58 -21.01 17.02 -11.58
CA ARG A 58 -20.33 16.21 -12.62
C ARG A 58 -19.24 17.03 -13.32
N LEU A 59 -17.98 16.59 -13.18
CA LEU A 59 -16.88 17.13 -13.99
C LEU A 59 -17.03 16.67 -15.44
N PRO A 60 -16.69 17.52 -16.44
CA PRO A 60 -16.67 17.11 -17.83
C PRO A 60 -15.68 15.96 -18.04
N ASP A 61 -16.10 14.93 -18.76
CA ASP A 61 -15.27 13.76 -19.06
C ASP A 61 -14.07 14.15 -19.93
N TRP A 62 -12.92 13.54 -19.66
CA TRP A 62 -11.74 13.75 -20.47
C TRP A 62 -11.81 12.91 -21.74
N ARG A 63 -11.98 13.58 -22.89
CA ARG A 63 -11.93 12.97 -24.21
C ARG A 63 -10.58 13.25 -24.85
N LEU A 64 -9.77 12.21 -25.00
CA LEU A 64 -8.40 12.32 -25.47
C LEU A 64 -8.23 11.53 -26.78
N PRO A 65 -7.68 12.14 -27.85
CA PRO A 65 -7.29 11.39 -29.03
C PRO A 65 -6.18 10.40 -28.66
N THR A 66 -6.44 9.11 -28.79
CA THR A 66 -5.61 8.05 -28.19
C THR A 66 -4.18 8.08 -28.73
N VAL A 67 -4.03 8.04 -30.06
CA VAL A 67 -2.71 8.00 -30.73
C VAL A 67 -1.91 9.26 -30.47
N ALA A 68 -2.54 10.44 -30.54
CA ALA A 68 -1.86 11.70 -30.28
C ALA A 68 -1.36 11.78 -28.83
N THR A 69 -2.18 11.36 -27.87
CA THR A 69 -1.83 11.33 -26.45
C THR A 69 -0.63 10.40 -26.20
N LEU A 70 -0.67 9.17 -26.72
CA LEU A 70 0.43 8.21 -26.56
C LEU A 70 1.74 8.71 -27.17
N ASN A 71 1.70 9.35 -28.34
CA ASN A 71 2.87 9.92 -28.99
C ASN A 71 3.46 11.10 -28.20
N VAL A 72 2.61 11.99 -27.67
CA VAL A 72 3.05 13.11 -26.82
C VAL A 72 3.71 12.59 -25.53
N LEU A 73 3.12 11.59 -24.88
CA LEU A 73 3.69 10.96 -23.68
C LEU A 73 5.04 10.30 -23.98
N ALA A 74 5.12 9.53 -25.06
CA ALA A 74 6.36 8.89 -25.48
C ALA A 74 7.47 9.91 -25.76
N LEU A 75 7.16 10.99 -26.49
CA LEU A 75 8.10 12.06 -26.79
C LEU A 75 8.56 12.78 -25.52
N PHE A 76 7.65 13.07 -24.59
CA PHE A 76 8.00 13.71 -23.32
C PHE A 76 8.94 12.83 -22.47
N CYS A 77 8.67 11.53 -22.37
CA CYS A 77 9.53 10.58 -21.67
C CYS A 77 10.91 10.47 -22.34
N ALA A 78 10.94 10.41 -23.68
CA ALA A 78 12.18 10.35 -24.44
C ALA A 78 13.01 11.64 -24.29
N PHE A 79 12.37 12.81 -24.37
CA PHE A 79 13.02 14.10 -24.14
C PHE A 79 13.58 14.22 -22.72
N SER A 80 12.79 13.80 -21.72
CA SER A 80 13.23 13.78 -20.32
C SER A 80 14.43 12.85 -20.11
N GLY A 81 14.46 11.70 -20.80
CA GLY A 81 15.60 10.78 -20.79
C GLY A 81 16.85 11.39 -21.43
N GLY A 82 16.72 12.01 -22.60
CA GLY A 82 17.82 12.73 -23.25
C GLY A 82 18.37 13.87 -22.39
N ALA A 83 17.49 14.69 -21.80
CA ALA A 83 17.88 15.77 -20.91
C ALA A 83 18.59 15.27 -19.63
N GLN A 84 18.13 14.14 -19.07
CA GLN A 84 18.77 13.49 -17.94
C GLN A 84 20.17 12.95 -18.30
N LEU A 85 20.38 12.44 -19.52
CA LEU A 85 21.70 12.00 -19.99
C LEU A 85 22.68 13.16 -20.22
N VAL A 86 22.21 14.26 -20.82
CA VAL A 86 23.07 15.41 -21.19
C VAL A 86 23.37 16.31 -19.99
N ARG A 87 22.35 16.74 -19.24
CA ARG A 87 22.48 17.75 -18.18
C ARG A 87 22.37 17.16 -16.79
N GLY A 88 21.50 16.16 -16.62
CA GLY A 88 21.20 15.55 -15.31
C GLY A 88 20.34 16.48 -14.44
N PHE A 89 19.31 15.91 -13.80
CA PHE A 89 18.36 16.67 -12.96
C PHE A 89 18.69 16.65 -11.46
N GLY A 90 19.80 16.03 -11.05
CA GLY A 90 20.26 15.96 -9.67
C GLY A 90 19.20 15.49 -8.67
N ARG A 91 18.89 16.29 -7.64
CA ARG A 91 17.83 15.99 -6.64
C ARG A 91 16.44 15.80 -7.27
N ARG A 92 16.15 16.48 -8.38
CA ARG A 92 14.85 16.40 -9.06
C ARG A 92 14.68 15.11 -9.86
N THR A 93 15.72 14.30 -10.03
CA THR A 93 15.62 13.01 -10.75
C THR A 93 14.58 12.07 -10.09
N ASN A 94 14.41 12.10 -8.76
CA ASN A 94 13.38 11.27 -8.09
C ASN A 94 11.96 11.73 -8.43
N LEU A 95 11.73 13.04 -8.46
CA LEU A 95 10.45 13.61 -8.84
C LEU A 95 10.13 13.31 -10.32
N LEU A 96 11.13 13.42 -11.18
CA LEU A 96 10.99 13.07 -12.59
C LEU A 96 10.76 11.58 -12.81
N LEU A 97 11.40 10.70 -12.04
CA LEU A 97 11.11 9.27 -12.07
C LEU A 97 9.64 9.02 -11.71
N GLY A 98 9.14 9.62 -10.62
CA GLY A 98 7.73 9.52 -10.25
C GLY A 98 6.79 10.04 -11.35
N LEU A 99 7.13 11.17 -11.98
CA LEU A 99 6.38 11.73 -13.10
C LEU A 99 6.38 10.78 -14.31
N VAL A 100 7.55 10.30 -14.75
CA VAL A 100 7.69 9.40 -15.91
C VAL A 100 6.97 8.08 -15.66
N SER A 101 7.06 7.51 -14.46
CA SER A 101 6.27 6.33 -14.08
C SER A 101 4.76 6.61 -14.11
N GLY A 102 4.31 7.77 -13.62
CA GLY A 102 2.91 8.18 -13.71
C GLY A 102 2.43 8.35 -15.14
N LEU A 103 3.23 8.96 -16.02
CA LEU A 103 2.94 9.11 -17.44
C LEU A 103 2.91 7.76 -18.17
N PHE A 104 3.77 6.81 -17.78
CA PHE A 104 3.72 5.45 -18.30
C PHE A 104 2.41 4.75 -17.92
N ILE A 105 1.99 4.83 -16.65
CA ILE A 105 0.71 4.26 -16.20
C ILE A 105 -0.45 4.94 -16.94
N PHE A 106 -0.42 6.26 -17.09
CA PHE A 106 -1.45 7.00 -17.82
C PHE A 106 -1.47 6.61 -19.31
N GLY A 107 -0.31 6.42 -19.94
CA GLY A 107 -0.19 5.92 -21.31
C GLY A 107 -0.76 4.51 -21.45
N PHE A 108 -0.41 3.60 -20.53
CA PHE A 108 -0.98 2.25 -20.47
C PHE A 108 -2.51 2.29 -20.33
N LEU A 109 -3.05 3.14 -19.46
CA LEU A 109 -4.49 3.31 -19.28
C LEU A 109 -5.18 3.87 -20.53
N THR A 110 -4.56 4.85 -21.20
CA THR A 110 -5.09 5.42 -22.46
C THR A 110 -5.12 4.36 -23.56
N TRP A 111 -4.09 3.51 -23.63
CA TRP A 111 -4.03 2.39 -24.56
C TRP A 111 -5.06 1.31 -24.24
N ALA A 112 -5.16 0.89 -22.98
CA ALA A 112 -6.09 -0.16 -22.55
C ALA A 112 -7.56 0.24 -22.76
N ALA A 113 -7.86 1.54 -22.71
CA ALA A 113 -9.19 2.10 -22.93
C ALA A 113 -9.38 2.65 -24.36
N ALA A 114 -8.50 2.33 -25.32
CA ALA A 114 -8.59 2.83 -26.68
C ALA A 114 -9.96 2.55 -27.32
N GLY A 115 -10.64 3.59 -27.79
CA GLY A 115 -11.96 3.50 -28.41
C GLY A 115 -13.12 3.21 -27.44
N LYS A 116 -12.88 3.26 -26.13
CA LYS A 116 -13.84 2.95 -25.07
C LYS A 116 -13.91 4.07 -24.03
N SER A 117 -14.91 4.01 -23.17
CA SER A 117 -14.97 4.82 -21.96
C SER A 117 -14.46 4.04 -20.75
N MET A 118 -13.75 4.71 -19.85
CA MET A 118 -13.18 4.13 -18.65
C MET A 118 -13.48 4.98 -17.42
N ASN A 119 -13.96 4.36 -16.34
CA ASN A 119 -14.24 5.05 -15.08
C ASN A 119 -12.95 5.22 -14.27
N LEU A 120 -12.24 6.33 -14.48
CA LEU A 120 -10.97 6.61 -13.83
C LEU A 120 -11.11 6.76 -12.31
N ALA A 121 -12.16 7.45 -11.86
CA ALA A 121 -12.42 7.61 -10.43
C ALA A 121 -12.74 6.28 -9.74
N GLY A 122 -13.52 5.41 -10.39
CA GLY A 122 -13.80 4.06 -9.91
C GLY A 122 -12.55 3.19 -9.83
N LEU A 123 -11.64 3.30 -10.80
CA LEU A 123 -10.36 2.61 -10.77
C LEU A 123 -9.49 3.07 -9.59
N LEU A 124 -9.35 4.38 -9.40
CA LEU A 124 -8.59 4.93 -8.27
C LEU A 124 -9.19 4.53 -6.92
N ASN A 125 -10.52 4.55 -6.79
CA ASN A 125 -11.22 4.06 -5.61
C ASN A 125 -10.97 2.56 -5.36
N THR A 126 -11.00 1.74 -6.42
CA THR A 126 -10.70 0.30 -6.34
C THR A 126 -9.24 0.06 -5.93
N THR A 127 -8.31 0.83 -6.48
CA THR A 127 -6.88 0.79 -6.10
C THR A 127 -6.72 1.07 -4.61
N LEU A 128 -7.38 2.11 -4.09
CA LEU A 128 -7.35 2.42 -2.65
C LEU A 128 -7.91 1.26 -1.82
N ASN A 129 -9.10 0.74 -2.15
CA ASN A 129 -9.69 -0.39 -1.43
C ASN A 129 -8.78 -1.64 -1.42
N LYS A 130 -8.16 -1.96 -2.56
CA LYS A 130 -7.23 -3.10 -2.69
C LYS A 130 -5.92 -2.89 -1.93
N SER A 131 -5.48 -1.63 -1.76
CA SER A 131 -4.24 -1.30 -1.04
C SER A 131 -4.34 -1.44 0.48
N VAL A 132 -5.55 -1.40 1.05
CA VAL A 132 -5.79 -1.48 2.50
C VAL A 132 -5.14 -2.71 3.16
N PRO A 133 -5.45 -3.96 2.76
CA PRO A 133 -4.87 -5.13 3.42
C PRO A 133 -3.33 -5.16 3.33
N ILE A 134 -2.78 -4.74 2.19
CA ILE A 134 -1.32 -4.69 1.97
C ILE A 134 -0.69 -3.65 2.91
N THR A 135 -1.29 -2.47 3.02
CA THR A 135 -0.78 -1.39 3.88
C THR A 135 -0.86 -1.76 5.35
N LEU A 136 -1.98 -2.35 5.80
CA LEU A 136 -2.13 -2.80 7.18
C LEU A 136 -1.13 -3.92 7.52
N GLY A 137 -0.92 -4.88 6.61
CA GLY A 137 0.13 -5.89 6.76
C GLY A 137 1.54 -5.29 6.81
N ALA A 138 1.83 -4.27 5.99
CA ALA A 138 3.11 -3.57 6.05
C ALA A 138 3.30 -2.81 7.38
N LEU A 139 2.25 -2.19 7.93
CA LEU A 139 2.31 -1.52 9.23
C LEU A 139 2.58 -2.52 10.37
N SER A 140 1.97 -3.70 10.31
CA SER A 140 2.27 -4.83 11.20
C SER A 140 3.75 -5.19 11.16
N GLY A 141 4.30 -5.41 9.95
CA GLY A 141 5.71 -5.72 9.75
C GLY A 141 6.64 -4.64 10.30
N VAL A 142 6.37 -3.37 10.00
CA VAL A 142 7.15 -2.23 10.54
C VAL A 142 7.14 -2.21 12.06
N LEU A 143 5.99 -2.46 12.68
CA LEU A 143 5.89 -2.46 14.14
C LEU A 143 6.71 -3.61 14.75
N CYS A 144 6.62 -4.81 14.19
CA CYS A 144 7.36 -5.99 14.66
C CYS A 144 8.87 -5.83 14.46
N GLU A 145 9.30 -5.47 13.25
CA GLU A 145 10.72 -5.37 12.88
C GLU A 145 11.44 -4.29 13.67
N ARG A 146 10.76 -3.18 13.97
CA ARG A 146 11.34 -2.12 14.81
C ARG A 146 11.56 -2.54 16.26
N ALA A 147 10.91 -3.61 16.74
CA ALA A 147 11.21 -4.22 18.04
C ALA A 147 12.22 -5.39 17.96
N GLY A 148 12.72 -5.70 16.76
CA GLY A 148 13.68 -6.79 16.53
C GLY A 148 13.04 -8.17 16.41
N VAL A 149 11.77 -8.24 15.99
CA VAL A 149 11.09 -9.50 15.65
C VAL A 149 10.53 -9.38 14.24
N VAL A 150 11.01 -10.20 13.31
CA VAL A 150 10.49 -10.31 11.95
C VAL A 150 9.21 -11.15 11.99
N ASN A 151 8.12 -10.62 11.42
CA ASN A 151 6.84 -11.32 11.36
C ASN A 151 6.57 -11.82 9.94
N ILE A 152 7.07 -13.02 9.62
CA ILE A 152 6.81 -13.69 8.32
C ILE A 152 5.40 -14.29 8.27
N ALA A 153 4.74 -14.46 9.41
CA ALA A 153 3.43 -15.09 9.52
C ALA A 153 2.23 -14.18 9.17
N ILE A 154 2.48 -12.93 8.77
CA ILE A 154 1.42 -11.92 8.53
C ILE A 154 0.35 -12.44 7.55
N GLU A 155 0.76 -13.09 6.46
CA GLU A 155 -0.19 -13.62 5.47
C GLU A 155 -1.13 -14.67 6.07
N GLY A 156 -0.59 -15.61 6.85
CA GLY A 156 -1.36 -16.64 7.54
C GLY A 156 -2.26 -16.06 8.63
N MET A 157 -1.77 -15.07 9.38
CA MET A 157 -2.59 -14.35 10.36
C MET A 157 -3.79 -13.65 9.69
N MET A 158 -3.55 -12.93 8.59
CA MET A 158 -4.61 -12.28 7.82
C MET A 158 -5.62 -13.29 7.27
N LEU A 159 -5.15 -14.40 6.71
CA LEU A 159 -6.01 -15.43 6.14
C LEU A 159 -6.91 -16.09 7.20
N ALA A 160 -6.32 -16.48 8.34
CA ALA A 160 -7.06 -17.06 9.45
C ALA A 160 -8.07 -16.06 10.05
N SER A 161 -7.65 -14.81 10.28
CA SER A 161 -8.54 -13.74 10.75
C SER A 161 -9.70 -13.48 9.79
N ALA A 162 -9.46 -13.47 8.48
CA ALA A 162 -10.50 -13.26 7.49
C ALA A 162 -11.55 -14.39 7.51
N MET A 163 -11.10 -15.65 7.58
CA MET A 163 -12.01 -16.80 7.67
C MET A 163 -12.82 -16.75 8.97
N VAL A 164 -12.19 -16.47 10.12
CA VAL A 164 -12.88 -16.37 11.41
C VAL A 164 -13.87 -15.20 11.42
N ALA A 165 -13.51 -14.04 10.88
CA ALA A 165 -14.45 -12.91 10.77
C ALA A 165 -15.68 -13.27 9.94
N SER A 166 -15.48 -13.95 8.82
CA SER A 166 -16.60 -14.38 7.97
C SER A 166 -17.52 -15.34 8.71
N LEU A 167 -16.96 -16.40 9.28
CA LEU A 167 -17.70 -17.43 10.00
C LEU A 167 -18.44 -16.87 11.22
N VAL A 168 -17.74 -16.15 12.09
CA VAL A 168 -18.33 -15.60 13.33
C VAL A 168 -19.31 -14.47 13.02
N GLY A 169 -19.00 -13.62 12.05
CA GLY A 169 -19.90 -12.55 11.61
C GLY A 169 -21.21 -13.08 11.04
N SER A 170 -21.14 -14.15 10.25
CA SER A 170 -22.30 -14.88 9.73
C SER A 170 -23.13 -15.51 10.84
N LEU A 171 -22.49 -16.27 11.73
CA LEU A 171 -23.19 -16.94 12.84
C LEU A 171 -23.85 -15.95 13.81
N ALA A 172 -23.20 -14.83 14.09
CA ALA A 172 -23.72 -13.81 14.99
C ALA A 172 -24.70 -12.84 14.32
N GLY A 173 -24.79 -12.85 12.98
CA GLY A 173 -25.54 -11.84 12.21
C GLY A 173 -25.03 -10.40 12.44
N ASN A 174 -23.77 -10.22 12.85
CA ASN A 174 -23.22 -8.93 13.22
C ASN A 174 -21.75 -8.77 12.80
N LEU A 175 -21.53 -7.85 11.85
CA LEU A 175 -20.22 -7.49 11.29
C LEU A 175 -19.18 -7.08 12.35
N TRP A 176 -19.60 -6.40 13.41
CA TRP A 176 -18.69 -5.95 14.46
C TRP A 176 -18.18 -7.08 15.33
N VAL A 177 -19.01 -8.10 15.56
CA VAL A 177 -18.61 -9.32 16.29
C VAL A 177 -17.60 -10.10 15.44
N GLY A 178 -17.85 -10.23 14.13
CA GLY A 178 -16.87 -10.80 13.19
C GLY A 178 -15.54 -10.04 13.18
N LEU A 179 -15.56 -8.70 13.15
CA LEU A 179 -14.35 -7.88 13.23
C LEU A 179 -13.59 -8.10 14.54
N GLY A 180 -14.29 -8.12 15.67
CA GLY A 180 -13.68 -8.41 16.97
C GLY A 180 -13.03 -9.79 17.01
N ALA A 181 -13.69 -10.81 16.45
CA ALA A 181 -13.15 -12.16 16.33
C ALA A 181 -11.89 -12.20 15.45
N ALA A 182 -11.87 -11.48 14.32
CA ALA A 182 -10.67 -11.35 13.48
C ALA A 182 -9.48 -10.74 14.22
N ILE A 183 -9.70 -9.66 14.98
CA ILE A 183 -8.65 -9.01 15.78
C ILE A 183 -8.09 -9.98 16.81
N LEU A 184 -8.96 -10.71 17.50
CA LEU A 184 -8.55 -11.73 18.48
C LEU A 184 -7.77 -12.87 17.83
N THR A 185 -8.22 -13.40 16.68
CA THR A 185 -7.49 -14.44 15.96
C THR A 185 -6.10 -13.98 15.53
N GLY A 186 -5.98 -12.76 15.02
CA GLY A 186 -4.69 -12.17 14.62
C GLY A 186 -3.77 -12.02 15.82
N ALA A 187 -4.27 -11.44 16.92
CA ALA A 187 -3.53 -11.29 18.16
C ALA A 187 -3.09 -12.63 18.77
N LEU A 188 -3.91 -13.67 18.69
CA LEU A 188 -3.58 -15.01 19.18
C LEU A 188 -2.49 -15.68 18.33
N LEU A 189 -2.57 -15.60 17.00
CA LEU A 189 -1.53 -16.13 16.12
C LEU A 189 -0.23 -15.32 16.23
N GLY A 190 -0.33 -13.99 16.39
CA GLY A 190 0.77 -13.10 16.73
C GLY A 190 1.42 -13.49 18.05
N LEU A 191 0.62 -13.78 19.08
CA LEU A 191 1.13 -14.27 20.36
C LEU A 191 1.84 -15.62 20.23
N ILE A 192 1.32 -16.55 19.43
CA ILE A 192 1.99 -17.83 19.14
C ILE A 192 3.35 -17.57 18.49
N HIS A 193 3.40 -16.73 17.44
CA HIS A 193 4.65 -16.33 16.78
C HIS A 193 5.64 -15.70 17.76
N ALA A 194 5.16 -14.79 18.61
CA ALA A 194 5.95 -14.13 19.64
C ALA A 194 6.49 -15.13 20.68
N VAL A 195 5.68 -16.08 21.13
CA VAL A 195 6.11 -17.10 22.11
C VAL A 195 7.20 -17.99 21.51
N LEU A 196 7.01 -18.47 20.28
CA LEU A 196 8.01 -19.28 19.59
C LEU A 196 9.33 -18.53 19.41
N SER A 197 9.26 -17.31 18.85
CA SER A 197 10.45 -16.52 18.53
C SER A 197 11.15 -15.89 19.73
N ILE A 198 10.42 -15.47 20.76
CA ILE A 198 10.97 -14.72 21.91
C ILE A 198 11.32 -15.65 23.07
N LYS A 199 10.42 -16.56 23.47
CA LYS A 199 10.63 -17.44 24.62
C LYS A 199 11.40 -18.69 24.23
N TYR A 200 11.03 -19.33 23.13
CA TYR A 200 11.67 -20.57 22.67
C TYR A 200 12.84 -20.32 21.71
N LEU A 201 13.10 -19.07 21.36
CA LEU A 201 14.23 -18.65 20.50
C LEU A 201 14.26 -19.41 19.17
N THR A 202 13.09 -19.80 18.66
CA THR A 202 13.00 -20.45 17.35
C THR A 202 13.27 -19.43 16.26
N ASP A 203 13.83 -19.90 15.14
CA ASP A 203 13.98 -19.07 13.95
C ASP A 203 12.62 -18.51 13.50
N GLN A 204 12.56 -17.19 13.32
CA GLN A 204 11.35 -16.43 13.01
C GLN A 204 10.82 -16.72 11.60
N ILE A 205 11.70 -17.10 10.68
CA ILE A 205 11.32 -17.56 9.34
C ILE A 205 10.62 -18.91 9.48
N ILE A 206 11.21 -19.84 10.24
CA ILE A 206 10.62 -21.17 10.44
C ILE A 206 9.26 -21.08 11.14
N SER A 207 9.15 -20.38 12.27
CA SER A 207 7.85 -20.26 12.96
C SER A 207 6.83 -19.53 12.09
N GLY A 208 7.26 -18.50 11.36
CA GLY A 208 6.42 -17.74 10.46
C GLY A 208 5.85 -18.58 9.33
N THR A 209 6.71 -19.35 8.65
CA THR A 209 6.32 -20.27 7.58
C THR A 209 5.38 -21.37 8.09
N VAL A 210 5.62 -21.92 9.28
CA VAL A 210 4.71 -22.93 9.89
C VAL A 210 3.33 -22.34 10.12
N ILE A 211 3.22 -21.11 10.65
CA ILE A 211 1.93 -20.45 10.85
C ILE A 211 1.22 -20.21 9.51
N ASN A 212 1.94 -19.78 8.47
CA ASN A 212 1.36 -19.59 7.13
C ASN A 212 0.83 -20.90 6.54
N ILE A 213 1.60 -21.99 6.62
CA ILE A 213 1.18 -23.32 6.15
C ILE A 213 -0.04 -23.80 6.94
N PHE A 214 0.00 -23.67 8.27
CA PHE A 214 -1.11 -24.05 9.14
C PHE A 214 -2.38 -23.25 8.79
N ALA A 215 -2.28 -21.93 8.69
CA ALA A 215 -3.38 -21.06 8.32
C ALA A 215 -3.95 -21.43 6.94
N GLY A 216 -3.09 -21.61 5.94
CA GLY A 216 -3.50 -22.06 4.60
C GLY A 216 -4.26 -23.37 4.65
N GLY A 217 -3.72 -24.38 5.35
CA GLY A 217 -4.35 -25.69 5.50
C GLY A 217 -5.69 -25.65 6.23
N ILE A 218 -5.75 -25.01 7.41
CA ILE A 218 -6.97 -25.01 8.23
C ILE A 218 -8.07 -24.19 7.56
N THR A 219 -7.75 -23.04 6.96
CA THR A 219 -8.76 -22.21 6.27
C THR A 219 -9.28 -22.89 5.01
N ALA A 220 -8.43 -23.57 4.23
CA ALA A 220 -8.86 -24.33 3.07
C ALA A 220 -9.74 -25.53 3.46
N PHE A 221 -9.38 -26.25 4.52
CA PHE A 221 -10.19 -27.34 5.05
C PHE A 221 -11.57 -26.86 5.52
N VAL A 222 -11.60 -25.82 6.37
CA VAL A 222 -12.86 -25.27 6.90
C VAL A 222 -13.72 -24.73 5.76
N SER A 223 -13.11 -24.03 4.79
CA SER A 223 -13.81 -23.51 3.62
C SER A 223 -14.47 -24.63 2.80
N SER A 224 -13.69 -25.64 2.39
CA SER A 224 -14.19 -26.74 1.55
C SER A 224 -15.18 -27.66 2.25
N LYS A 225 -15.01 -27.88 3.57
CA LYS A 225 -15.87 -28.77 4.34
C LYS A 225 -17.17 -28.11 4.78
N PHE A 226 -17.15 -26.82 5.10
CA PHE A 226 -18.28 -26.12 5.71
C PHE A 226 -18.75 -24.92 4.87
N LEU A 227 -17.92 -23.89 4.66
CA LEU A 227 -18.37 -22.61 4.09
C LEU A 227 -18.87 -22.74 2.65
N GLN A 228 -18.26 -23.61 1.84
CA GLN A 228 -18.70 -23.86 0.46
C GLN A 228 -19.97 -24.71 0.39
N ARG A 229 -20.29 -25.48 1.44
CA ARG A 229 -21.51 -26.31 1.51
C ARG A 229 -22.68 -25.54 2.11
N VAL A 230 -22.40 -24.66 3.07
CA VAL A 230 -23.38 -23.83 3.77
C VAL A 230 -22.97 -22.37 3.58
N GLN A 231 -23.45 -21.77 2.50
CA GLN A 231 -23.03 -20.43 2.09
C GLN A 231 -23.38 -19.35 3.12
N GLU A 232 -24.42 -19.57 3.93
CA GLU A 232 -24.83 -18.68 5.03
C GLU A 232 -23.72 -18.47 6.08
N LEU A 233 -22.81 -19.45 6.23
CA LEU A 233 -21.64 -19.35 7.13
C LEU A 233 -20.51 -18.48 6.56
N ASN A 234 -20.68 -17.96 5.35
CA ASN A 234 -19.70 -17.12 4.65
C ASN A 234 -20.35 -15.88 4.02
N ASP A 235 -21.43 -15.40 4.63
CA ASP A 235 -22.14 -14.18 4.26
C ASP A 235 -22.42 -13.28 5.48
N PRO A 236 -21.37 -12.70 6.10
CA PRO A 236 -21.54 -11.75 7.21
C PRO A 236 -22.08 -10.39 6.74
N GLY A 237 -22.26 -10.17 5.43
CA GLY A 237 -22.48 -8.87 4.80
C GLY A 237 -21.20 -8.06 4.60
N ILE A 238 -21.36 -6.78 4.27
CA ILE A 238 -20.24 -5.85 4.04
C ILE A 238 -20.44 -4.55 4.83
N PHE A 239 -19.33 -4.01 5.35
CA PHE A 239 -19.34 -2.67 5.93
C PHE A 239 -19.65 -1.64 4.84
N LYS A 240 -20.72 -0.86 5.05
CA LYS A 240 -21.16 0.15 4.10
C LYS A 240 -20.20 1.34 4.09
N PRO A 241 -20.03 2.03 2.95
CA PRO A 241 -19.27 3.27 2.89
C PRO A 241 -19.85 4.32 3.85
N VAL A 242 -18.97 5.04 4.55
CA VAL A 242 -19.33 6.14 5.44
C VAL A 242 -18.87 7.45 4.79
N PRO A 243 -19.78 8.25 4.23
CA PRO A 243 -19.42 9.52 3.60
C PRO A 243 -19.06 10.57 4.66
N ILE A 244 -17.93 11.26 4.49
CA ILE A 244 -17.56 12.37 5.39
C ILE A 244 -18.29 13.65 4.95
N PRO A 245 -19.16 14.24 5.81
CA PRO A 245 -19.91 15.43 5.46
C PRO A 245 -19.01 16.58 5.01
N GLY A 246 -19.40 17.30 3.96
CA GLY A 246 -18.63 18.41 3.39
C GLY A 246 -17.53 17.97 2.42
N LEU A 247 -16.65 17.06 2.81
CA LEU A 247 -15.49 16.64 2.00
C LEU A 247 -15.85 15.75 0.80
N VAL A 248 -16.98 15.03 0.87
CA VAL A 248 -17.51 14.23 -0.25
C VAL A 248 -17.86 15.08 -1.47
N LYS A 249 -18.18 16.36 -1.28
CA LYS A 249 -18.57 17.27 -2.37
C LYS A 249 -17.39 17.77 -3.20
N ILE A 250 -16.15 17.50 -2.79
CA ILE A 250 -14.96 17.90 -3.55
C ILE A 250 -14.95 17.13 -4.87
N PRO A 251 -14.94 17.80 -6.04
CA PRO A 251 -14.91 17.11 -7.33
C PRO A 251 -13.68 16.20 -7.43
N LEU A 252 -13.85 15.01 -8.02
CA LEU A 252 -12.83 13.95 -8.15
C LEU A 252 -12.35 13.35 -6.81
N LEU A 253 -11.79 14.15 -5.90
CA LEU A 253 -11.21 13.66 -4.64
C LEU A 253 -12.27 13.19 -3.62
N GLY A 254 -13.43 13.85 -3.58
CA GLY A 254 -14.57 13.52 -2.72
C GLY A 254 -14.99 12.06 -2.80
N PRO A 255 -15.43 11.59 -3.99
CA PRO A 255 -15.82 10.20 -4.19
C PRO A 255 -14.67 9.21 -4.04
N ILE A 256 -13.43 9.61 -4.36
CA ILE A 256 -12.28 8.71 -4.31
C ILE A 256 -11.81 8.46 -2.87
N LEU A 257 -11.75 9.50 -2.03
CA LEU A 257 -11.18 9.43 -0.69
C LEU A 257 -12.23 9.46 0.42
N PHE A 258 -13.30 10.24 0.28
CA PHE A 258 -14.22 10.59 1.37
C PHE A 258 -15.57 9.86 1.32
N ASN A 259 -15.77 8.95 0.36
CA ASN A 259 -16.92 8.05 0.31
C ASN A 259 -16.47 6.58 0.31
N ASN A 260 -15.81 6.18 1.39
CA ASN A 260 -15.18 4.87 1.52
C ASN A 260 -15.61 4.10 2.76
N ASN A 261 -15.24 2.83 2.79
CA ASN A 261 -15.40 1.97 3.96
C ASN A 261 -14.49 2.44 5.11
N LEU A 262 -14.92 2.18 6.35
CA LEU A 262 -14.21 2.49 7.58
C LEU A 262 -12.74 2.06 7.56
N PHE A 263 -12.43 0.92 6.94
CA PHE A 263 -11.06 0.40 6.89
C PHE A 263 -10.08 1.27 6.10
N ILE A 264 -10.53 2.01 5.09
CA ILE A 264 -9.67 2.99 4.39
C ILE A 264 -9.30 4.13 5.34
N TYR A 265 -10.28 4.66 6.09
CA TYR A 265 -10.01 5.71 7.07
C TYR A 265 -9.13 5.19 8.21
N ALA A 266 -9.38 3.96 8.68
CA ALA A 266 -8.56 3.31 9.68
C ALA A 266 -7.12 3.12 9.20
N MET A 267 -6.90 2.77 7.93
CA MET A 267 -5.55 2.67 7.33
C MET A 267 -4.81 4.00 7.42
N PHE A 268 -5.41 5.12 6.97
CA PHE A 268 -4.77 6.43 7.06
C PHE A 268 -4.54 6.89 8.51
N LEU A 269 -5.51 6.61 9.39
CA LEU A 269 -5.40 6.92 10.81
C LEU A 269 -4.24 6.13 11.45
N LEU A 270 -4.19 4.82 11.26
CA LEU A 270 -3.14 3.94 11.79
C LEU A 270 -1.77 4.28 11.22
N LEU A 271 -1.68 4.57 9.91
CA LEU A 271 -0.45 5.06 9.28
C LEU A 271 0.07 6.31 10.01
N THR A 272 -0.81 7.29 10.22
CA THR A 272 -0.46 8.55 10.89
C THR A 272 -0.08 8.32 12.35
N LEU A 273 -0.89 7.55 13.09
CA LEU A 273 -0.66 7.25 14.50
C LEU A 273 0.63 6.47 14.72
N LEU A 274 0.92 5.45 13.91
CA LEU A 274 2.15 4.68 14.01
C LEU A 274 3.37 5.49 13.57
N HIS A 275 3.25 6.34 12.55
CA HIS A 275 4.33 7.24 12.18
C HIS A 275 4.67 8.21 13.32
N LEU A 276 3.67 8.90 13.86
CA LEU A 276 3.86 9.81 14.99
C LEU A 276 4.36 9.05 16.23
N GLY A 277 3.75 7.91 16.54
CA GLY A 277 4.09 7.03 17.65
C GLY A 277 5.54 6.55 17.60
N LEU A 278 5.99 5.96 16.49
CA LEU A 278 7.32 5.36 16.38
C LEU A 278 8.44 6.39 16.29
N PHE A 279 8.21 7.51 15.61
CA PHE A 279 9.28 8.47 15.30
C PHE A 279 9.31 9.69 16.24
N TYR A 280 8.18 10.09 16.81
CA TYR A 280 8.06 11.34 17.55
C TYR A 280 7.65 11.18 19.03
N THR A 281 7.49 9.95 19.53
CA THR A 281 7.17 9.72 20.96
C THR A 281 8.24 8.96 21.72
N ARG A 282 8.20 9.07 23.06
CA ARG A 282 9.05 8.29 23.97
C ARG A 282 8.82 6.78 23.84
N TRP A 283 7.58 6.36 23.58
CA TRP A 283 7.27 4.95 23.34
C TRP A 283 7.99 4.44 22.09
N GLY A 284 7.94 5.20 21.00
CA GLY A 284 8.62 4.86 19.75
C GLY A 284 10.13 4.79 19.87
N LEU A 285 10.75 5.71 20.63
CA LEU A 285 12.18 5.65 20.94
C LEU A 285 12.54 4.34 21.66
N ARG A 286 11.82 4.01 22.74
CA ARG A 286 12.04 2.76 23.50
C ARG A 286 11.83 1.52 22.62
N HIS A 287 10.79 1.53 21.80
CA HIS A 287 10.47 0.46 20.86
C HIS A 287 11.61 0.18 19.88
N ARG A 288 12.12 1.25 19.24
CA ARG A 288 13.24 1.14 18.30
C ARG A 288 14.55 0.76 18.97
N SER A 289 14.84 1.30 20.16
CA SER A 289 16.02 0.92 20.95
C SER A 289 16.04 -0.56 21.32
N VAL A 290 14.87 -1.14 21.63
CA VAL A 290 14.71 -2.57 21.89
C VAL A 290 15.03 -3.42 20.65
N GLY A 291 14.72 -2.93 19.44
CA GLY A 291 15.08 -3.60 18.20
C GLY A 291 16.57 -3.49 17.85
N GLU A 292 17.16 -2.30 17.98
CA GLU A 292 18.55 -2.04 17.58
C GLU A 292 19.58 -2.57 18.58
N HIS A 293 19.40 -2.26 19.88
CA HIS A 293 20.35 -2.64 20.93
C HIS A 293 19.61 -3.12 22.20
N PRO A 294 19.11 -4.37 22.22
CA PRO A 294 18.28 -4.89 23.30
C PRO A 294 18.98 -4.84 24.67
N LYS A 295 20.27 -5.20 24.71
CA LYS A 295 21.07 -5.19 25.95
C LYS A 295 21.20 -3.79 26.54
N ALA A 296 21.39 -2.76 25.70
CA ALA A 296 21.49 -1.38 26.17
C ALA A 296 20.13 -0.88 26.69
N ALA A 297 19.03 -1.23 26.01
CA ALA A 297 17.69 -0.89 26.46
C ALA A 297 17.37 -1.48 27.85
N ASP A 298 17.77 -2.73 28.10
CA ASP A 298 17.55 -3.40 29.38
C ASP A 298 18.32 -2.74 30.53
N THR A 299 19.57 -2.31 30.30
CA THR A 299 20.36 -1.57 31.32
C THR A 299 19.73 -0.24 31.74
N LEU A 300 18.88 0.35 30.89
CA LEU A 300 18.13 1.58 31.15
C LEU A 300 16.73 1.31 31.72
N GLY A 301 16.43 0.07 32.12
CA GLY A 301 15.18 -0.34 32.76
C GLY A 301 14.01 -0.58 31.82
N ILE A 302 14.24 -0.71 30.51
CA ILE A 302 13.20 -1.05 29.54
C ILE A 302 13.04 -2.57 29.47
N ASN A 303 11.84 -3.08 29.78
CA ASN A 303 11.56 -4.51 29.64
C ASN A 303 11.48 -4.90 28.16
N VAL A 304 12.60 -5.39 27.63
CA VAL A 304 12.80 -5.80 26.22
C VAL A 304 11.77 -6.84 25.80
N PHE A 305 11.58 -7.88 26.61
CA PHE A 305 10.65 -8.98 26.30
C PHE A 305 9.23 -8.46 26.15
N ARG A 306 8.74 -7.69 27.12
CA ARG A 306 7.38 -7.12 27.09
C ARG A 306 7.19 -6.23 25.86
N THR A 307 8.16 -5.38 25.53
CA THR A 307 8.08 -4.52 24.34
C THR A 307 7.99 -5.35 23.06
N ARG A 308 8.77 -6.42 22.93
CA ARG A 308 8.70 -7.33 21.77
C ARG A 308 7.36 -8.07 21.67
N TYR A 309 6.84 -8.58 22.77
CA TYR A 309 5.51 -9.21 22.78
C TYR A 309 4.41 -8.23 22.37
N ILE A 310 4.44 -7.01 22.92
CA ILE A 310 3.47 -5.97 22.56
C ILE A 310 3.59 -5.63 21.07
N ALA A 311 4.81 -5.52 20.54
CA ALA A 311 5.03 -5.23 19.12
C ALA A 311 4.39 -6.26 18.20
N VAL A 312 4.58 -7.54 18.48
CA VAL A 312 4.10 -8.65 17.65
C VAL A 312 2.59 -8.89 17.81
N VAL A 313 2.01 -8.59 18.97
CA VAL A 313 0.57 -8.76 19.20
C VAL A 313 -0.24 -7.55 18.70
N LEU A 314 0.33 -6.33 18.75
CA LEU A 314 -0.29 -5.13 18.18
C LEU A 314 -0.15 -5.07 16.66
N GLY A 315 0.92 -5.66 16.11
CA GLY A 315 1.12 -5.80 14.68
C GLY A 315 0.19 -6.85 14.12
#